data_AF-A0A560P4B6-F1
#
_entry.id   AF-A0A560P4B6-F1
#
_cell.length_a   1.000
_cell.length_b   1.000
_cell.length_c   1.000
_cell.angle_alpha   90.00
_cell.angle_beta   90.00
_cell.angle_gamma   90.00
#
_symmetry.space_group_name_H-M   'P 1'
#
loop_
_entity.id
_entity.type
_entity.pdbx_description
1 polymer ?
#
loop_
_entity_poly.entity_id
_entity_poly.type
_entity_poly.pdbx_seq_one_letter_code
_entity_poly.pdbx_strand_id
1 'polypeptide(L)'
;MTVSASANRSMQPAIPQRTMKRNPKPGLPLLFDRPKYRQRNIIEQIFCWIKEHRRIGTRYDKLARSFGAMVTLACALQYLRQYFSYRT
;
A
#
# COMPACT_ATOMS: atom_id res chain seq x y z
N MET A 1 24.88 26.05 -3.87
CA MET A 1 24.91 25.06 -2.77
C MET A 1 23.79 24.05 -3.00
N THR A 2 24.04 23.04 -3.85
CA THR A 2 24.34 21.64 -3.48
C THR A 2 23.25 20.95 -2.67
N VAL A 3 22.44 20.13 -3.33
CA VAL A 3 22.49 18.67 -3.11
C VAL A 3 22.06 17.94 -4.38
N SER A 4 23.06 17.45 -5.10
CA SER A 4 22.94 16.32 -6.02
C SER A 4 22.74 15.06 -5.19
N ALA A 5 21.75 14.23 -5.54
CA ALA A 5 21.73 12.81 -5.15
C ALA A 5 20.88 12.04 -6.16
N SER A 6 21.56 11.56 -7.19
CA SER A 6 21.06 10.57 -8.14
C SER A 6 21.09 9.17 -7.51
N ALA A 7 20.32 8.26 -8.13
CA ALA A 7 20.39 6.80 -7.99
C ALA A 7 19.79 6.17 -6.72
N ASN A 8 18.54 5.71 -6.83
CA ASN A 8 18.25 4.27 -6.85
C ASN A 8 16.72 4.05 -6.89
N ARG A 9 16.21 3.73 -8.10
CA ARG A 9 14.79 3.48 -8.46
C ARG A 9 13.80 4.52 -7.89
N SER A 10 13.91 5.75 -8.39
CA SER A 10 13.03 6.87 -8.03
C SER A 10 11.66 6.74 -8.69
N MET A 11 10.68 6.17 -7.97
CA MET A 11 9.26 6.40 -8.28
C MET A 11 9.00 7.91 -8.10
N GLN A 12 8.90 8.65 -9.20
CA GLN A 12 8.54 10.07 -9.19
C GLN A 12 7.03 10.16 -8.86
N PRO A 13 6.60 10.97 -7.88
CA PRO A 13 5.18 11.21 -7.69
C PRO A 13 4.62 11.89 -8.93
N ALA A 14 3.87 11.13 -9.75
CA ALA A 14 3.29 11.58 -11.02
C ALA A 14 2.04 12.47 -10.83
N ILE A 15 1.61 12.68 -9.59
CA ILE A 15 0.52 13.60 -9.27
C ILE A 15 1.07 15.02 -9.37
N PRO A 16 0.63 15.83 -10.34
CA PRO A 16 1.09 17.21 -10.44
C PRO A 16 0.68 17.96 -9.17
N GLN A 17 1.62 18.68 -8.58
CA GLN A 17 1.27 19.61 -7.52
C GLN A 17 0.35 20.68 -8.12
N ARG A 18 -0.82 20.88 -7.52
CA ARG A 18 -1.80 21.85 -8.00
C ARG A 18 -1.16 23.25 -8.01
N THR A 19 -1.11 23.89 -9.17
CA THR A 19 -0.47 25.21 -9.41
C THR A 19 -1.00 26.32 -8.50
N MET A 20 -2.26 26.25 -8.11
CA MET A 20 -2.87 27.16 -7.14
C MET A 20 -2.48 26.74 -5.72
N LYS A 21 -1.51 27.45 -5.13
CA LYS A 21 -1.18 27.37 -3.69
C LYS A 21 -2.37 27.82 -2.85
N ARG A 22 -3.29 26.91 -2.54
CA ARG A 22 -4.25 27.11 -1.44
C ARG A 22 -3.42 27.06 -0.15
N ASN A 23 -3.61 28.03 0.75
CA ASN A 23 -3.00 28.00 2.08
C ASN A 23 -3.10 26.58 2.66
N PRO A 24 -1.98 25.92 2.99
CA PRO A 24 -2.02 24.57 3.50
C PRO A 24 -2.94 24.53 4.72
N LYS A 25 -3.82 23.53 4.77
CA LYS A 25 -4.58 23.28 6.00
C LYS A 25 -3.57 23.08 7.13
N PRO A 26 -3.70 23.79 8.26
CA PRO A 26 -2.79 23.59 9.39
C PRO A 26 -2.90 22.12 9.80
N GLY A 27 -1.82 21.35 9.59
CA GLY A 27 -1.75 19.92 9.88
C GLY A 27 -1.44 18.98 8.71
N LEU A 28 -1.40 19.44 7.45
CA LEU A 28 -0.98 18.60 6.32
C LEU A 28 0.37 19.05 5.76
N PRO A 29 1.50 18.47 6.21
CA PRO A 29 2.81 18.80 5.66
C PRO A 29 2.86 18.42 4.17
N LEU A 30 3.20 19.38 3.30
CA LEU A 30 3.47 19.20 1.86
C LEU A 30 4.74 18.37 1.59
N LEU A 31 5.44 17.94 2.63
CA LEU A 31 6.66 17.16 2.54
C LEU A 31 6.29 15.72 2.18
N PHE A 32 6.47 15.38 0.91
CA PHE A 32 6.40 14.01 0.43
C PHE A 32 7.48 13.18 1.11
N ASP A 33 7.10 12.52 2.18
CA ASP A 33 7.97 11.67 2.97
C ASP A 33 8.17 10.33 2.24
N ARG A 34 9.24 10.25 1.46
CA ARG A 34 9.62 9.08 0.64
C ARG A 34 9.65 7.76 1.42
N PRO A 35 10.29 7.65 2.61
CA PRO A 35 10.29 6.40 3.36
C PRO A 35 8.88 5.99 3.81
N LYS A 36 8.06 6.93 4.28
CA LYS A 36 6.67 6.66 4.66
C LYS A 36 5.80 6.26 3.46
N TYR A 37 6.04 6.84 2.30
CA TYR A 37 5.38 6.45 1.05
C TYR A 37 5.81 5.04 0.58
N ARG A 38 7.08 4.68 0.74
CA ARG A 38 7.58 3.34 0.41
C ARG A 38 6.96 2.25 1.27
N GLN A 39 6.73 2.51 2.56
CA GLN A 39 6.04 1.57 3.45
C GLN A 39 4.59 1.28 3.02
N ARG A 40 3.91 2.24 2.39
CA ARG A 40 2.55 2.03 1.86
C ARG A 40 2.49 0.98 0.75
N ASN A 41 3.56 0.81 -0.02
CA ASN A 41 3.62 -0.20 -1.08
C ASN A 41 3.36 -1.62 -0.54
N ILE A 42 3.82 -1.93 0.68
CA ILE A 42 3.60 -3.23 1.33
C ILE A 42 2.10 -3.44 1.55
N ILE A 43 1.42 -2.40 2.06
CA ILE A 43 -0.02 -2.43 2.33
C ILE A 43 -0.81 -2.53 1.01
N GLU A 44 -0.45 -1.73 0.01
CA GLU A 44 -1.07 -1.73 -1.31
C GLU A 44 -0.93 -3.09 -2.00
N GLN A 45 0.23 -3.74 -1.90
CA GLN A 45 0.47 -5.05 -2.47
C GLN A 45 -0.41 -6.13 -1.82
N ILE A 46 -0.57 -6.11 -0.50
CA ILE A 46 -1.48 -7.02 0.21
C ILE A 46 -2.93 -6.78 -0.26
N PHE A 47 -3.37 -5.53 -0.35
CA PHE A 47 -4.71 -5.22 -0.84
C PHE A 47 -4.93 -5.61 -2.31
N CYS A 48 -3.91 -5.48 -3.16
CA CYS A 48 -3.98 -5.91 -4.55
C CYS A 48 -4.22 -7.42 -4.65
N TRP A 49 -3.50 -8.20 -3.84
CA TRP A 49 -3.65 -9.65 -3.76
C TRP A 49 -5.00 -10.08 -3.16
N ILE A 50 -5.49 -9.37 -2.14
CA ILE A 50 -6.84 -9.62 -1.58
C ILE A 50 -7.92 -9.35 -2.64
N LYS A 51 -7.75 -8.31 -3.47
CA LYS A 51 -8.69 -7.98 -4.55
C LYS A 51 -8.67 -8.99 -5.68
N GLU A 52 -7.53 -9.64 -5.94
CA GLU A 52 -7.40 -10.72 -6.92
C GLU A 52 -8.27 -11.94 -6.55
N HIS A 53 -8.50 -12.17 -5.25
CA HIS A 53 -9.45 -13.18 -4.79
C HIS A 53 -10.88 -12.74 -5.10
N ARG A 54 -11.37 -13.14 -6.29
CA ARG A 54 -12.74 -12.86 -6.76
C ARG A 54 -13.80 -13.15 -5.69
N ARG A 55 -13.60 -14.22 -4.91
CA ARG A 55 -14.52 -14.63 -3.83
C ARG A 55 -14.70 -13.54 -2.74
N ILE A 56 -13.61 -12.83 -2.42
CA ILE A 56 -13.57 -11.74 -1.43
C ILE A 56 -14.04 -10.44 -2.09
N GLY A 57 -13.54 -10.12 -3.28
CA GLY A 57 -13.84 -8.87 -3.99
C GLY A 57 -15.31 -8.68 -4.34
N THR A 58 -16.03 -9.74 -4.72
CA THR A 58 -17.46 -9.67 -5.03
C THR A 58 -18.36 -10.01 -3.83
N ARG A 59 -17.78 -10.23 -2.64
CA ARG A 59 -18.50 -10.54 -1.39
C ARG A 59 -19.57 -11.64 -1.58
N TYR A 60 -19.14 -12.82 -2.06
CA TYR A 60 -20.06 -13.97 -2.22
C TYR A 60 -20.64 -14.48 -0.90
N ASP A 61 -19.94 -14.25 0.21
CA ASP A 61 -20.38 -14.73 1.51
C ASP A 61 -21.47 -13.83 2.10
N LYS A 62 -22.62 -14.42 2.43
CA LYS A 62 -23.76 -13.72 3.03
C LYS A 62 -23.54 -13.42 4.52
N LEU A 63 -22.68 -14.18 5.20
CA LEU A 63 -22.48 -14.10 6.64
C LEU A 63 -21.17 -13.37 6.96
N ALA A 64 -21.25 -12.35 7.81
CA ALA A 64 -20.08 -11.54 8.18
C ALA A 64 -18.96 -12.39 8.82
N ARG A 65 -19.32 -13.44 9.57
CA ARG A 65 -18.37 -14.37 10.20
C ARG A 65 -17.54 -15.14 9.18
N SER A 66 -18.21 -15.74 8.19
CA SER A 66 -17.56 -16.53 7.16
C SER A 66 -16.73 -15.67 6.22
N PHE A 67 -17.19 -14.45 5.90
CA PHE A 67 -16.39 -13.45 5.18
C PHE A 67 -15.12 -13.09 5.96
N GLY A 68 -15.24 -12.77 7.25
CA GLY A 68 -14.10 -12.46 8.11
C GLY A 68 -13.09 -13.61 8.18
N ALA A 69 -13.58 -14.85 8.36
CA ALA A 69 -12.74 -16.04 8.40
C ALA A 69 -11.95 -16.24 7.08
N MET A 70 -12.58 -16.01 5.93
CA MET A 70 -11.90 -16.09 4.62
C MET A 70 -10.81 -15.02 4.47
N VAL A 71 -11.05 -13.80 4.93
CA VAL A 71 -10.04 -12.72 4.91
C VAL A 71 -8.88 -13.07 5.84
N THR A 72 -9.15 -13.52 7.06
CA THR A 72 -8.12 -13.94 8.02
C THR A 72 -7.28 -15.10 7.47
N LEU A 73 -7.93 -16.10 6.86
CA LEU A 73 -7.25 -17.22 6.23
C LEU A 73 -6.35 -16.76 5.08
N ALA A 74 -6.84 -15.86 4.22
CA ALA A 74 -6.07 -15.32 3.11
C ALA A 74 -4.82 -14.58 3.60
N CYS A 75 -4.96 -13.74 4.63
CA CYS A 75 -3.83 -13.06 5.26
C CYS A 75 -2.82 -14.04 5.88
N ALA A 76 -3.28 -15.10 6.56
CA ALA A 76 -2.41 -16.11 7.15
C ALA A 76 -1.61 -16.87 6.09
N LEU A 77 -2.24 -17.28 4.99
CA LEU A 77 -1.57 -17.95 3.87
C LEU A 77 -0.52 -17.05 3.22
N GLN A 78 -0.83 -15.77 3.03
CA GLN A 78 0.12 -14.80 2.48
C GLN A 78 1.32 -14.58 3.41
N TYR A 79 1.07 -14.51 4.73
CA TYR A 79 2.14 -14.40 5.72
C TYR A 79 3.05 -15.63 5.71
N LEU A 80 2.49 -16.84 5.71
CA LEU A 80 3.24 -18.09 5.61
C LEU A 80 4.07 -18.14 4.33
N ARG A 81 3.47 -17.83 3.17
CA ARG A 81 4.18 -17.77 1.89
C ARG A 81 5.37 -16.81 1.95
N GLN A 82 5.17 -15.62 2.51
CA GLN A 82 6.23 -14.63 2.65
C GLN A 82 7.32 -15.10 3.61
N TYR A 83 6.95 -15.73 4.72
CA TYR A 83 7.88 -16.29 5.70
C TYR A 83 8.76 -17.38 5.07
N PHE A 84 8.18 -18.30 4.32
CA PHE A 84 8.95 -19.32 3.60
C PHE A 84 9.89 -18.70 2.57
N SER A 85 9.43 -17.68 1.83
CA SER A 85 10.25 -17.00 0.82
C SER A 85 11.44 -16.23 1.39
N TYR A 86 11.40 -15.79 2.65
CA TYR A 86 12.53 -15.13 3.32
C TYR A 86 13.50 -16.12 3.98
N ARG A 87 13.09 -17.39 4.14
CA ARG A 87 13.86 -18.43 4.83
C ARG A 87 14.66 -19.31 3.87
N THR A 88 14.30 -19.32 2.59
CA THR A 88 15.12 -19.80 1.45
C THR A 88 15.97 -18.66 0.91
#